data_AF-A0ABC9TJ18-F1
#
_entry.id   AF-A0ABC9TJ18-F1
#
_cell.length_a   1.000
_cell.length_b   1.000
_cell.length_c   1.000
_cell.angle_alpha   90.00
_cell.angle_beta   90.00
_cell.angle_gamma   90.00
#
_symmetry.space_group_name_H-M   'P 1'
#
loop_
_entity.id
_entity.type
_entity.pdbx_description
1 polymer ?
#
loop_
_entity_poly.entity_id
_entity_poly.type
_entity_poly.pdbx_seq_one_letter_code
_entity_poly.pdbx_strand_id
1 'polypeptide(L)'
;MYFNVLENLYNQMLKDKLTIGSLQTEFEQTNYGIIFSTDKEPWSILFIRPDNEEYSLNISRGFTFPKISNLKEFKWFFGIPEATVFSKSFAPFHVLNELDNHLKFRQTPNFYERSAECSARKIPESDRVYYLKTINHDQNKDGRNFTPENRRKVKELLPETFERIKDANISIGFTDWETAQFKNPTLESNAIDQQLKSFNL
;
A
#
# COMPACT_ATOMS: atom_id res chain seq x y z
N MET A 1 -8.68 -2.99 -23.70
CA MET A 1 -8.24 -1.74 -23.07
C MET A 1 -6.91 -1.99 -22.39
N TYR A 2 -6.02 -1.00 -22.46
CA TYR A 2 -4.67 -1.03 -21.90
C TYR A 2 -4.55 0.07 -20.84
N PHE A 3 -4.03 -0.24 -19.66
CA PHE A 3 -3.81 0.76 -18.59
C PHE A 3 -2.41 1.37 -18.72
N ASN A 4 -2.32 2.55 -19.32
CA ASN A 4 -1.04 3.25 -19.47
C ASN A 4 -0.44 3.61 -18.10
N VAL A 5 -1.27 3.96 -17.11
CA VAL A 5 -0.79 4.35 -15.78
C VAL A 5 -0.22 3.15 -15.02
N LEU A 6 -0.81 1.96 -15.16
CA LEU A 6 -0.27 0.73 -14.56
C LEU A 6 1.04 0.30 -15.21
N GLU A 7 1.19 0.48 -16.53
CA GLU A 7 2.49 0.27 -17.18
C GLU A 7 3.55 1.21 -16.62
N ASN A 8 3.24 2.50 -16.51
CA ASN A 8 4.16 3.47 -15.95
C ASN A 8 4.51 3.14 -14.48
N LEU A 9 3.53 2.72 -13.69
CA LEU A 9 3.76 2.24 -12.32
C LEU A 9 4.66 1.02 -12.30
N TYR A 10 4.38 0.03 -13.14
CA TYR A 10 5.17 -1.18 -13.23
C TYR A 10 6.63 -0.88 -13.59
N ASN A 11 6.86 0.01 -14.56
CA ASN A 11 8.21 0.42 -14.95
C ASN A 11 8.95 1.12 -13.79
N GLN A 12 8.25 1.94 -13.00
CA GLN A 12 8.80 2.55 -11.80
C GLN A 12 9.09 1.50 -10.71
N MET A 13 8.16 0.57 -10.46
CA MET A 13 8.34 -0.55 -9.54
C MET A 13 9.57 -1.39 -9.92
N LEU A 14 9.77 -1.70 -11.20
CA LEU A 14 10.96 -2.42 -11.67
C LEU A 14 12.24 -1.66 -11.38
N LYS A 15 12.27 -0.34 -11.63
CA LYS A 15 13.42 0.52 -11.33
C LYS A 15 13.77 0.50 -9.85
N ASP A 16 12.75 0.52 -8.99
CA ASP A 16 12.89 0.57 -7.54
C ASP A 16 12.99 -0.83 -6.90
N LYS A 17 12.98 -1.90 -7.71
CA LYS A 17 12.97 -3.31 -7.27
C LYS A 17 11.80 -3.64 -6.33
N LEU A 18 10.65 -3.04 -6.59
CA LEU A 18 9.39 -3.26 -5.90
C LEU A 18 8.51 -4.22 -6.69
N THR A 19 7.68 -4.97 -5.96
CA THR A 19 6.65 -5.87 -6.50
C THR A 19 5.25 -5.45 -6.12
N ILE A 20 5.12 -4.40 -5.32
CA ILE A 20 3.86 -3.75 -4.97
C ILE A 20 4.01 -2.24 -5.19
N GLY A 21 2.99 -1.62 -5.78
CA GLY A 21 2.88 -0.18 -5.96
C GLY A 21 1.51 0.32 -5.50
N SER A 22 1.47 1.57 -5.05
CA SER A 22 0.23 2.22 -4.58
C SER A 22 -0.17 3.38 -5.49
N LEU A 23 -1.47 3.48 -5.76
CA LEU A 23 -2.11 4.53 -6.53
C LEU A 23 -3.32 5.04 -5.75
N GLN A 24 -3.83 6.20 -6.19
CA GLN A 24 -5.12 6.69 -5.76
C GLN A 24 -5.92 7.13 -6.98
N THR A 25 -7.25 7.07 -6.87
CA THR A 25 -8.16 7.62 -7.88
C THR A 25 -9.43 8.11 -7.22
N GLU A 26 -10.18 8.92 -7.94
CA GLU A 26 -11.49 9.42 -7.54
C GLU A 26 -12.53 8.96 -8.58
N PHE A 27 -13.64 8.45 -8.10
CA PHE A 27 -14.79 8.10 -8.93
C PHE A 27 -16.07 8.35 -8.15
N GLU A 28 -17.03 9.07 -8.75
CA GLU A 28 -18.30 9.45 -8.11
C GLU A 28 -18.09 10.05 -6.71
N GLN A 29 -17.16 11.01 -6.59
CA GLN A 29 -16.79 11.72 -5.35
C GLN A 29 -16.22 10.82 -4.23
N THR A 30 -15.94 9.55 -4.54
CA THR A 30 -15.31 8.61 -3.61
C THR A 30 -13.84 8.45 -3.95
N ASN A 31 -12.97 8.62 -2.96
CA ASN A 31 -11.53 8.39 -3.11
C ASN A 31 -11.21 6.92 -2.83
N TYR A 32 -10.59 6.26 -3.79
CA TYR A 32 -10.17 4.86 -3.68
C TYR A 32 -8.64 4.80 -3.53
N GLY A 33 -8.19 4.00 -2.56
CA GLY A 33 -6.81 3.51 -2.53
C GLY A 33 -6.68 2.34 -3.49
N ILE A 34 -5.55 2.21 -4.15
CA ILE A 34 -5.31 1.15 -5.11
C ILE A 34 -3.94 0.55 -4.85
N ILE A 35 -3.89 -0.78 -4.66
CA ILE A 35 -2.65 -1.55 -4.59
C ILE A 35 -2.53 -2.37 -5.86
N PHE A 36 -1.41 -2.20 -6.58
CA PHE A 36 -1.04 -3.04 -7.71
C PHE A 36 0.08 -3.99 -7.27
N SER A 37 -0.16 -5.30 -7.33
CA SER A 37 0.80 -6.33 -6.92
C SER A 37 1.17 -7.24 -8.09
N THR A 38 2.47 -7.40 -8.29
CA THR A 38 3.10 -8.33 -9.23
C THR A 38 3.85 -9.46 -8.54
N ASP A 39 3.64 -9.64 -7.22
CA ASP A 39 4.31 -10.68 -6.42
C ASP A 39 3.96 -12.10 -6.86
N LYS A 40 2.75 -12.29 -7.38
CA LYS A 40 2.21 -13.58 -7.79
C LYS A 40 1.43 -13.42 -9.09
N GLU A 41 1.34 -14.52 -9.83
CA GLU A 41 0.48 -14.62 -11.01
C GLU A 41 -0.87 -15.28 -10.62
N PRO A 42 -1.99 -14.78 -11.15
CA PRO A 42 -2.09 -13.56 -11.96
C PRO A 42 -1.76 -12.31 -11.12
N TRP A 43 -1.19 -11.27 -11.76
CA TRP A 43 -1.04 -9.96 -11.11
C TRP A 43 -2.40 -9.47 -10.61
N SER A 44 -2.41 -8.59 -9.62
CA SER A 44 -3.66 -8.13 -9.03
C SER A 44 -3.68 -6.62 -8.81
N ILE A 45 -4.86 -6.05 -8.97
CA ILE A 45 -5.22 -4.73 -8.49
C ILE A 45 -6.21 -4.91 -7.35
N LEU A 46 -5.94 -4.31 -6.21
CA LEU A 46 -6.87 -4.22 -5.09
C LEU A 46 -7.34 -2.77 -4.97
N PHE A 47 -8.63 -2.55 -5.13
CA PHE A 47 -9.28 -1.29 -4.82
C PHE A 47 -9.74 -1.31 -3.36
N ILE A 48 -9.53 -0.20 -2.66
CA ILE A 48 -9.84 -0.05 -1.24
C ILE A 48 -10.68 1.22 -1.08
N ARG A 49 -11.88 1.08 -0.52
CA ARG A 49 -12.77 2.21 -0.21
C ARG A 49 -12.42 2.84 1.15
N PRO A 50 -12.91 4.07 1.43
CA PRO A 50 -12.71 4.71 2.73
C PRO A 50 -13.27 3.94 3.93
N ASP A 51 -14.26 3.08 3.71
CA ASP A 51 -14.88 2.20 4.71
C ASP A 51 -14.20 0.81 4.80
N ASN A 52 -13.04 0.64 4.16
CA ASN A 52 -12.24 -0.59 4.12
C ASN A 52 -12.87 -1.77 3.39
N GLU A 53 -13.92 -1.53 2.60
CA GLU A 53 -14.35 -2.50 1.62
C GLU A 53 -13.29 -2.65 0.53
N GLU A 54 -13.07 -3.89 0.11
CA GLU A 54 -12.03 -4.26 -0.85
C GLU A 54 -12.63 -4.90 -2.10
N TYR A 55 -12.06 -4.59 -3.26
CA TYR A 55 -12.42 -5.24 -4.51
C TYR A 55 -11.17 -5.57 -5.32
N SER A 56 -10.99 -6.84 -5.65
CA SER A 56 -9.79 -7.31 -6.34
C SER A 56 -10.08 -7.67 -7.80
N LEU A 57 -9.17 -7.26 -8.69
CA LEU A 57 -9.14 -7.63 -10.09
C LEU A 57 -7.82 -8.28 -10.44
N ASN A 58 -7.89 -9.48 -11.00
CA ASN A 58 -6.72 -10.13 -11.58
C ASN A 58 -6.37 -9.46 -12.91
N ILE A 59 -5.12 -9.05 -13.12
CA ILE A 59 -4.61 -8.54 -14.39
C ILE A 59 -3.65 -9.57 -15.01
N SER A 60 -3.79 -9.76 -16.31
CA SER A 60 -2.83 -10.52 -17.11
C SER A 60 -1.64 -9.63 -17.48
N ARG A 61 -0.45 -10.23 -17.65
CA ARG A 61 0.71 -9.55 -18.24
C ARG A 61 0.31 -8.88 -19.56
N GLY A 62 0.68 -7.60 -19.69
CA GLY A 62 0.26 -6.73 -20.80
C GLY A 62 -0.83 -5.72 -20.45
N PHE A 63 -1.12 -5.51 -19.16
CA PHE A 63 -2.01 -4.45 -18.65
C PHE A 63 -3.39 -4.43 -19.32
N THR A 64 -3.84 -5.62 -19.73
CA THR A 64 -5.13 -5.78 -20.39
C THR A 64 -6.23 -5.98 -19.38
N PHE A 65 -7.37 -5.34 -19.67
CA PHE A 65 -8.52 -5.40 -18.78
C PHE A 65 -9.07 -6.83 -18.65
N PRO A 66 -9.20 -7.38 -17.42
CA PRO A 66 -9.77 -8.70 -17.22
C PRO A 66 -11.28 -8.68 -17.46
N LYS A 67 -11.83 -9.83 -17.84
CA LYS A 67 -13.29 -9.96 -17.91
C LYS A 67 -13.87 -9.88 -16.49
N ILE A 68 -14.70 -8.88 -16.21
CA ILE A 68 -15.47 -8.82 -14.96
C ILE A 68 -16.48 -9.97 -14.93
N SER A 69 -16.25 -10.92 -14.04
CA SER A 69 -17.12 -12.09 -13.86
C SER A 69 -18.35 -11.77 -13.00
N ASN A 70 -18.20 -10.90 -11.98
CA ASN A 70 -19.27 -10.51 -11.07
C ASN A 70 -19.64 -9.03 -11.22
N LEU A 71 -20.51 -8.74 -12.17
CA LEU A 71 -20.95 -7.37 -12.48
C LEU A 71 -21.70 -6.70 -11.31
N LYS A 72 -22.44 -7.48 -10.51
CA LYS A 72 -23.24 -6.95 -9.40
C LYS A 72 -22.33 -6.43 -8.29
N GLU A 73 -21.34 -7.23 -7.90
CA GLU A 73 -20.34 -6.85 -6.91
C GLU A 73 -19.51 -5.65 -7.38
N PHE A 74 -19.06 -5.65 -8.64
CA PHE A 74 -18.38 -4.50 -9.23
C PHE A 74 -19.21 -3.22 -9.10
N LYS A 75 -20.49 -3.26 -9.48
CA LYS A 75 -21.39 -2.11 -9.40
C LYS A 75 -21.61 -1.65 -7.97
N TRP A 76 -21.86 -2.58 -7.07
CA TRP A 76 -22.05 -2.28 -5.65
C TRP A 76 -20.81 -1.60 -5.06
N PHE A 77 -19.62 -2.14 -5.34
CA PHE A 77 -18.38 -1.60 -4.83
C PHE A 77 -18.14 -0.16 -5.29
N PHE A 78 -18.32 0.12 -6.58
CA PHE A 78 -18.12 1.46 -7.14
C PHE A 78 -19.35 2.39 -7.00
N GLY A 79 -20.37 2.00 -6.23
CA GLY A 79 -21.55 2.84 -5.98
C GLY A 79 -22.41 3.10 -7.23
N ILE A 80 -22.34 2.24 -8.23
CA ILE A 80 -22.99 2.44 -9.54
C ILE A 80 -24.48 2.10 -9.43
N PRO A 81 -25.40 3.07 -9.66
CA PRO A 81 -26.83 2.87 -9.43
C PRO A 81 -27.42 1.74 -10.28
N GLU A 82 -28.28 0.90 -9.70
CA GLU A 82 -28.98 -0.15 -10.45
C GLU A 82 -29.86 0.41 -11.59
N ALA A 83 -30.33 1.66 -11.53
CA ALA A 83 -31.12 2.26 -12.61
C ALA A 83 -30.34 2.40 -13.94
N THR A 84 -29.00 2.44 -13.92
CA THR A 84 -28.15 2.37 -15.12
C THR A 84 -28.19 1.00 -15.82
N VAL A 85 -28.84 -0.01 -15.22
CA VAL A 85 -29.05 -1.36 -15.78
C VAL A 85 -30.03 -1.35 -16.96
N PHE A 86 -30.94 -0.36 -17.05
CA PHE A 86 -31.95 -0.29 -18.11
C PHE A 86 -31.62 0.68 -19.25
N SER A 87 -30.59 1.51 -19.11
CA SER A 87 -29.98 2.21 -20.25
C SER A 87 -28.97 1.28 -20.91
N LYS A 88 -29.11 1.03 -22.21
CA LYS A 88 -28.33 0.09 -23.03
C LYS A 88 -26.79 0.38 -23.13
N SER A 89 -26.19 1.15 -22.23
CA SER A 89 -24.86 1.75 -22.36
C SER A 89 -23.85 1.46 -21.23
N PHE A 90 -24.23 0.76 -20.15
CA PHE A 90 -23.27 0.48 -19.07
C PHE A 90 -22.29 -0.64 -19.45
N ALA A 91 -21.00 -0.29 -19.53
CA ALA A 91 -19.90 -1.24 -19.63
C ALA A 91 -18.90 -0.96 -18.50
N PRO A 92 -18.45 -1.96 -17.71
CA PRO A 92 -17.39 -1.79 -16.71
C PRO A 92 -16.15 -1.09 -17.27
N PHE A 93 -15.90 -1.31 -18.55
CA PHE A 93 -14.89 -0.60 -19.34
C PHE A 93 -14.93 0.92 -19.17
N HIS A 94 -16.09 1.58 -19.15
CA HIS A 94 -16.18 3.03 -19.00
C HIS A 94 -15.70 3.50 -17.62
N VAL A 95 -16.10 2.80 -16.56
CA VAL A 95 -15.68 3.09 -15.19
C VAL A 95 -14.17 2.99 -15.07
N LEU A 96 -13.58 1.94 -15.66
CA LEU A 96 -12.15 1.70 -15.52
C LEU A 96 -11.31 2.62 -16.40
N ASN A 97 -11.84 3.05 -17.53
CA ASN A 97 -11.27 4.14 -18.32
C ASN A 97 -11.30 5.47 -17.57
N GLU A 98 -12.39 5.76 -16.86
CA GLU A 98 -12.47 6.93 -16.01
C GLU A 98 -11.49 6.85 -14.82
N LEU A 99 -11.38 5.68 -14.19
CA LEU A 99 -10.41 5.45 -13.13
C LEU A 99 -8.98 5.67 -13.63
N ASP A 100 -8.59 5.11 -14.78
CA ASP A 100 -7.24 5.25 -15.38
C ASP A 100 -6.88 6.72 -15.63
N ASN A 101 -7.82 7.52 -16.13
CA ASN A 101 -7.60 8.96 -16.36
C ASN A 101 -7.37 9.76 -15.07
N HIS A 102 -7.85 9.27 -13.93
CA HIS A 102 -7.71 9.92 -12.62
C HIS A 102 -6.67 9.25 -11.72
N LEU A 103 -6.00 8.19 -12.19
CA LEU A 103 -4.95 7.53 -11.42
C LEU A 103 -3.79 8.50 -11.20
N LYS A 104 -3.46 8.71 -9.94
CA LYS A 104 -2.30 9.48 -9.51
C LYS A 104 -1.35 8.57 -8.75
N PHE A 105 -0.06 8.65 -9.09
CA PHE A 105 0.99 8.08 -8.28
C PHE A 105 0.92 8.63 -6.86
N ARG A 106 0.90 7.74 -5.88
CA ARG A 106 1.01 8.13 -4.49
C ARG A 106 2.39 7.70 -4.00
N GLN A 107 3.25 8.68 -3.72
CA GLN A 107 4.61 8.42 -3.23
C GLN A 107 4.62 7.82 -1.82
N THR A 108 3.55 7.99 -1.04
CA THR A 108 3.50 7.51 0.33
C THR A 108 2.16 6.85 0.63
N PRO A 109 2.11 5.51 0.80
CA PRO A 109 0.86 4.81 1.04
C PRO A 109 0.22 5.24 2.38
N ASN A 110 -1.11 5.28 2.42
CA ASN A 110 -1.87 5.55 3.64
C ASN A 110 -1.89 4.33 4.59
N PHE A 111 -2.54 4.47 5.76
CA PHE A 111 -2.65 3.39 6.75
C PHE A 111 -3.16 2.09 6.14
N TYR A 112 -4.30 2.15 5.45
CA TYR A 112 -4.98 0.99 4.90
C TYR A 112 -4.14 0.30 3.83
N GLU A 113 -3.46 1.10 3.00
CA GLU A 113 -2.55 0.59 1.97
C GLU A 113 -1.35 -0.12 2.60
N ARG A 114 -0.68 0.50 3.59
CA ARG A 114 0.43 -0.13 4.33
C ARG A 114 -0.02 -1.40 5.04
N SER A 115 -1.24 -1.41 5.59
CA SER A 115 -1.79 -2.54 6.33
C SER A 115 -2.14 -3.71 5.42
N ALA A 116 -2.84 -3.43 4.32
CA ALA A 116 -3.17 -4.41 3.29
C ALA A 116 -1.90 -4.98 2.64
N GLU A 117 -0.89 -4.14 2.37
CA GLU A 117 0.42 -4.60 1.88
C GLU A 117 1.11 -5.54 2.88
N CYS A 118 1.15 -5.18 4.17
CA CYS A 118 1.70 -6.04 5.21
C CYS A 118 0.94 -7.38 5.30
N SER A 119 -0.39 -7.33 5.20
CA SER A 119 -1.25 -8.52 5.23
C SER A 119 -0.97 -9.43 4.04
N ALA A 120 -0.93 -8.88 2.82
CA ALA A 120 -0.64 -9.61 1.59
C ALA A 120 0.74 -10.30 1.63
N ARG A 121 1.74 -9.65 2.24
CA ARG A 121 3.10 -10.16 2.41
C ARG A 121 3.27 -11.06 3.65
N LYS A 122 2.20 -11.34 4.41
CA LYS A 122 2.23 -12.13 5.66
C LYS A 122 3.25 -11.59 6.68
N ILE A 123 3.26 -10.28 6.85
CA ILE A 123 4.04 -9.59 7.88
C ILE A 123 3.22 -9.62 9.18
N PRO A 124 3.79 -10.10 10.31
CA PRO A 124 3.11 -10.10 11.60
C PRO A 124 2.62 -8.71 12.01
N GLU A 125 1.49 -8.68 12.71
CA GLU A 125 0.83 -7.44 13.17
C GLU A 125 0.61 -6.47 11.99
N SER A 126 0.00 -6.94 10.92
CA SER A 126 -0.20 -6.18 9.68
C SER A 126 -1.07 -4.93 9.86
N ASP A 127 -1.80 -4.82 10.95
CA ASP A 127 -2.56 -3.66 11.40
C ASP A 127 -1.69 -2.60 12.12
N ARG A 128 -0.45 -2.95 12.49
CA ARG A 128 0.51 -2.04 13.15
C ARG A 128 1.58 -1.62 12.16
N VAL A 129 1.36 -0.51 11.48
CA VAL A 129 2.21 -0.05 10.37
C VAL A 129 2.82 1.33 10.56
N TYR A 130 2.44 2.06 11.61
CA TYR A 130 3.04 3.36 11.93
C TYR A 130 4.18 3.23 12.93
N TYR A 131 5.19 4.08 12.78
CA TYR A 131 6.25 4.25 13.75
C TYR A 131 5.71 4.58 15.15
N LEU A 132 6.19 3.83 16.14
CA LEU A 132 5.95 4.09 17.55
C LEU A 132 7.20 4.63 18.25
N LYS A 133 8.33 3.95 18.06
CA LYS A 133 9.60 4.26 18.74
C LYS A 133 10.78 3.52 18.12
N THR A 134 11.98 4.01 18.38
CA THR A 134 13.24 3.32 18.10
C THR A 134 13.80 2.76 19.40
N ILE A 135 14.27 1.51 19.39
CA ILE A 135 14.86 0.84 20.55
C ILE A 135 16.31 0.50 20.21
N ASN A 136 17.26 1.13 20.90
CA ASN A 136 18.67 0.76 20.83
C ASN A 136 18.99 -0.24 21.95
N HIS A 137 19.16 -1.51 21.59
CA HIS A 137 19.37 -2.58 22.56
C HIS A 137 20.76 -2.51 23.21
N ASP A 138 21.77 -2.01 22.49
CA ASP A 138 23.12 -1.83 23.03
C ASP A 138 23.15 -0.76 24.14
N GLN A 139 22.40 0.32 23.97
CA GLN A 139 22.27 1.38 24.98
C GLN A 139 21.38 0.97 26.15
N ASN A 140 20.29 0.23 25.89
CA ASN A 140 19.36 -0.21 26.93
C ASN A 140 19.92 -1.30 27.84
N LYS A 141 20.97 -2.01 27.41
CA LYS A 141 21.60 -3.11 28.15
C LYS A 141 20.59 -4.17 28.62
N ASP A 142 19.55 -4.41 27.81
CA ASP A 142 18.46 -5.34 28.13
C ASP A 142 18.81 -6.79 27.77
N GLY A 143 19.99 -7.03 27.18
CA GLY A 143 20.44 -8.34 26.71
C GLY A 143 19.65 -8.85 25.50
N ARG A 144 18.84 -8.00 24.87
CA ARG A 144 18.04 -8.35 23.69
C ARG A 144 18.74 -7.91 22.42
N ASN A 145 18.26 -8.43 21.31
CA ASN A 145 18.66 -7.99 19.98
C ASN A 145 17.41 -7.70 19.15
N PHE A 146 17.58 -7.03 18.02
CA PHE A 146 16.52 -6.99 17.02
C PHE A 146 16.13 -8.41 16.58
N THR A 147 14.87 -8.59 16.18
CA THR A 147 14.41 -9.85 15.61
C THR A 147 14.43 -9.81 14.07
N PRO A 148 14.60 -10.95 13.39
CA PRO A 148 14.48 -11.02 11.93
C PRO A 148 13.12 -10.50 11.41
N GLU A 149 12.04 -10.75 12.15
CA GLU A 149 10.69 -10.27 11.81
C GLU A 149 10.62 -8.75 11.86
N ASN A 150 11.21 -8.13 12.89
CA ASN A 150 11.30 -6.68 12.99
C ASN A 150 12.07 -6.11 11.80
N ARG A 151 13.25 -6.67 11.50
CA ARG A 151 14.07 -6.24 10.35
C ARG A 151 13.34 -6.34 9.03
N ARG A 152 12.63 -7.45 8.80
CA ARG A 152 11.79 -7.62 7.61
C ARG A 152 10.73 -6.53 7.53
N LYS A 153 10.00 -6.28 8.62
CA LYS A 153 8.95 -5.25 8.66
C LYS A 153 9.48 -3.84 8.41
N VAL A 154 10.64 -3.48 8.98
CA VAL A 154 11.30 -2.19 8.71
C VAL A 154 11.72 -2.08 7.25
N LYS A 155 12.28 -3.15 6.67
CA LYS A 155 12.69 -3.15 5.26
C LYS A 155 11.52 -2.86 4.33
N GLU A 156 10.36 -3.43 4.61
CA GLU A 156 9.15 -3.24 3.78
C GLU A 156 8.50 -1.88 4.01
N LEU A 157 8.34 -1.46 5.27
CA LEU A 157 7.59 -0.24 5.59
C LEU A 157 8.43 1.04 5.57
N LEU A 158 9.74 0.94 5.79
CA LEU A 158 10.66 2.04 6.01
C LEU A 158 12.06 1.71 5.42
N PRO A 159 12.17 1.52 4.09
CA PRO A 159 13.40 1.00 3.46
C PRO A 159 14.64 1.88 3.71
N GLU A 160 14.50 3.20 3.74
CA GLU A 160 15.61 4.12 4.07
C GLU A 160 16.07 3.96 5.52
N THR A 161 15.12 3.79 6.44
CA THR A 161 15.43 3.52 7.86
C THR A 161 16.15 2.19 8.00
N PHE A 162 15.71 1.16 7.27
CA PHE A 162 16.37 -0.14 7.26
C PHE A 162 17.84 -0.03 6.88
N GLU A 163 18.17 0.68 5.79
CA GLU A 163 19.55 0.83 5.35
C GLU A 163 20.47 1.48 6.39
N ARG A 164 19.93 2.43 7.18
CA ARG A 164 20.69 3.09 8.26
C ARG A 164 20.93 2.21 9.47
N ILE A 165 19.99 1.32 9.78
CA ILE A 165 20.07 0.49 10.99
C ILE A 165 20.48 -0.95 10.73
N LYS A 166 20.65 -1.39 9.47
CA LYS A 166 20.85 -2.80 9.11
C LYS A 166 21.98 -3.48 9.87
N ASP A 167 23.05 -2.74 10.17
CA ASP A 167 24.24 -3.22 10.89
C ASP A 167 24.24 -2.85 12.39
N ALA A 168 23.18 -2.19 12.88
CA ALA A 168 23.04 -1.77 14.27
C ALA A 168 22.08 -2.67 15.06
N ASN A 169 22.26 -2.77 16.38
CA ASN A 169 21.37 -3.53 17.25
C ASN A 169 20.10 -2.74 17.64
N ILE A 170 19.32 -2.35 16.63
CA ILE A 170 18.20 -1.43 16.77
C ILE A 170 16.91 -2.04 16.25
N SER A 171 15.84 -1.99 17.04
CA SER A 171 14.48 -2.33 16.61
C SER A 171 13.62 -1.09 16.40
N ILE A 172 12.67 -1.17 15.46
CA ILE A 172 11.61 -0.15 15.29
C ILE A 172 10.30 -0.73 15.81
N GLY A 173 9.69 -0.07 16.79
CA GLY A 173 8.34 -0.39 17.24
C GLY A 173 7.30 0.15 16.26
N PHE A 174 6.27 -0.63 15.98
CA PHE A 174 5.13 -0.22 15.16
C PHE A 174 3.83 -0.20 15.96
N THR A 175 2.87 0.61 15.51
CA THR A 175 1.56 0.79 16.15
C THR A 175 0.45 0.98 15.10
N ASP A 176 -0.79 0.86 15.54
CA ASP A 176 -2.00 1.02 14.73
C ASP A 176 -2.34 2.51 14.48
N TRP A 177 -3.35 2.76 13.64
CA TRP A 177 -3.81 4.11 13.34
C TRP A 177 -4.35 4.86 14.56
N GLU A 178 -5.01 4.18 15.50
CA GLU A 178 -5.62 4.85 16.65
C GLU A 178 -4.57 5.42 17.59
N THR A 179 -3.46 4.70 17.74
CA THR A 179 -2.36 5.04 18.66
C THR A 179 -1.26 5.85 17.98
N ALA A 180 -1.19 5.85 16.64
CA ALA A 180 -0.14 6.54 15.90
C ALA A 180 -0.09 8.05 16.19
N GLN A 181 1.03 8.51 16.72
CA GLN A 181 1.33 9.94 16.88
C GLN A 181 1.67 10.60 15.54
N PHE A 182 2.31 9.86 14.64
CA PHE A 182 2.78 10.36 13.35
C PHE A 182 2.04 9.65 12.21
N LYS A 183 0.88 10.22 11.84
CA LYS A 183 0.06 9.72 10.71
C LYS A 183 0.51 10.27 9.36
N ASN A 184 1.33 11.32 9.39
CA ASN A 184 1.95 11.94 8.23
C ASN A 184 3.36 11.35 8.03
N PRO A 185 3.68 10.82 6.84
CA PRO A 185 4.97 10.19 6.59
C PRO A 185 6.19 11.10 6.75
N THR A 186 6.07 12.39 6.42
CA THR A 186 7.17 13.34 6.64
C THR A 186 7.43 13.54 8.13
N LEU A 187 6.38 13.62 8.95
CA LEU A 187 6.53 13.71 10.40
C LEU A 187 7.08 12.41 11.00
N GLU A 188 6.64 11.27 10.48
CA GLU A 188 7.15 9.94 10.85
C GLU A 188 8.65 9.82 10.57
N SER A 189 9.10 10.12 9.35
CA SER A 189 10.52 10.09 8.99
C SER A 189 11.35 11.05 9.84
N ASN A 190 10.85 12.28 10.08
CA ASN A 190 11.55 13.25 10.93
C ASN A 190 11.71 12.74 12.38
N ALA A 191 10.69 12.09 12.94
CA ALA A 191 10.75 11.52 14.28
C ALA A 191 11.77 10.38 14.37
N ILE A 192 11.77 9.48 13.36
CA ILE A 192 12.77 8.41 13.25
C ILE A 192 14.18 9.01 13.16
N ASP A 193 14.39 10.01 12.30
CA ASP A 193 15.68 10.66 12.09
C ASP A 193 16.23 11.30 13.37
N GLN A 194 15.38 11.98 14.12
CA GLN A 194 15.77 12.58 15.40
C GLN A 194 16.20 11.51 16.41
N GLN A 195 15.48 10.40 16.50
CA GLN A 195 15.88 9.30 17.39
C GLN A 195 17.17 8.63 16.94
N LEU A 196 17.35 8.35 15.64
CA LEU A 196 18.58 7.73 15.14
C LEU A 196 19.80 8.63 15.34
N LYS A 197 19.66 9.95 15.15
CA LYS A 197 20.72 10.92 15.47
C LYS A 197 21.13 10.87 16.94
N SER A 198 20.18 10.66 17.85
CA SER A 198 20.49 10.49 19.27
C SER A 198 21.31 9.22 19.58
N PHE A 199 21.36 8.27 18.64
CA PHE A 199 22.19 7.07 18.69
C PHE A 199 23.50 7.20 17.91
N ASN A 200 23.81 8.38 17.36
CA ASN A 200 24.92 8.64 16.45
C ASN A 200 24.84 7.86 15.13
N LEU A 201 23.62 7.74 14.58
CA LEU A 201 23.30 7.15 13.28
C LEU A 201 22.54 8.13 12.35
#